data_AF-A0A3Q3G1A6-F1
#
_entry.id   AF-A0A3Q3G1A6-F1
#
_cell.length_a   1.000
_cell.length_b   1.000
_cell.length_c   1.000
_cell.angle_alpha   90.00
_cell.angle_beta   90.00
_cell.angle_gamma   90.00
#
_symmetry.space_group_name_H-M   'P 1'
#
loop_
_entity.id
_entity.type
_entity.pdbx_description
1 polymer ?
#
loop_
_entity_poly.entity_id
_entity_poly.type
_entity_poly.pdbx_seq_one_letter_code
_entity_poly.pdbx_strand_id
1 'polypeptide(L)'
;MECFGLYNHSVRLYTTLVLVLLLIKVGYLVAAPSVFRAGVEESVSVTIFNAKAETRVQVQLVVKGQAVAHSHDKGTIKLKVPSGLRGQAHLKVWGNRHLTEGGYIFHNFTTVTLESKGTAVFIQTDKPVYKPKHKVLVNVYTVTPDLRPVNDKVIQIFLQVLKRFLCPTGVVNMSFPLSDQPVLGEWFIFVEVQGHTYNKSFEVQKYVMPKFELVIDPPQYISDLNSCQQASVRARYTFGKPVAGKLTVNMTVNGVGYYRHEMGHPVIKTMEIKGSANFSLCVKDMMPLDVADHFRGTVSIWAAVTSVDGSRQTTFDDSTPVHKQLIDIKYSKDTRKQFKPGLPYKGKIEVTYPDGSPADGVKVRVKAELTPKDNVYTSELISKDGQAIFEIPSIPTAAQYVWLEVFKELADFDVSDAFGIPKDDGHFWWPGLSSKRRRRSSVFPWHWDITKDARNRAGCDDRYGEFKPPAERRHVHR
;
A
#
# COMPACT_ATOMS: atom_id res chain seq x y z
N MET A 1 17.14 -34.75 -3.80
CA MET A 1 16.06 -33.93 -3.21
C MET A 1 15.78 -32.86 -4.24
N GLU A 2 14.95 -33.19 -5.22
CA GLU A 2 14.55 -32.27 -6.29
C GLU A 2 13.49 -31.32 -5.73
N CYS A 3 13.87 -30.07 -5.50
CA CYS A 3 12.89 -29.00 -5.31
C CYS A 3 12.55 -28.47 -6.70
N PHE A 4 11.52 -29.05 -7.32
CA PHE A 4 10.84 -28.42 -8.44
C PHE A 4 10.32 -27.05 -7.98
N GLY A 5 10.90 -25.97 -8.49
CA GLY A 5 10.41 -24.61 -8.29
C GLY A 5 9.14 -24.37 -9.09
N LEU A 6 8.04 -25.01 -8.69
CA LEU A 6 6.69 -24.68 -9.16
C LEU A 6 6.22 -23.43 -8.40
N TYR A 7 6.06 -22.33 -9.11
CA TYR A 7 5.55 -21.09 -8.53
C TYR A 7 4.02 -21.08 -8.60
N ASN A 8 3.40 -21.48 -7.49
CA ASN A 8 1.95 -21.52 -7.37
C ASN A 8 1.46 -20.28 -6.62
N HIS A 9 0.57 -19.51 -7.22
CA HIS A 9 -0.25 -18.55 -6.49
C HIS A 9 -1.63 -19.18 -6.25
N SER A 10 -1.88 -19.60 -5.02
CA SER A 10 -3.14 -20.24 -4.62
C SER A 10 -4.06 -19.25 -3.92
N VAL A 11 -5.33 -19.20 -4.31
CA VAL A 11 -6.38 -18.43 -3.63
C VAL A 11 -7.58 -19.31 -3.40
N ARG A 12 -8.14 -19.23 -2.19
CA ARG A 12 -9.39 -19.89 -1.83
C ARG A 12 -10.57 -18.99 -2.18
N LEU A 13 -11.44 -19.46 -3.05
CA LEU A 13 -12.70 -18.80 -3.40
C LEU A 13 -13.82 -19.26 -2.46
N TYR A 14 -14.73 -18.36 -2.13
CA TYR A 14 -15.87 -18.63 -1.24
C TYR A 14 -17.20 -18.54 -2.00
N THR A 15 -18.18 -19.33 -1.59
CA THR A 15 -19.53 -19.25 -2.16
C THR A 15 -20.30 -18.03 -1.68
N THR A 16 -21.00 -17.37 -2.60
CA THR A 16 -22.11 -16.47 -2.28
C THR A 16 -23.43 -17.15 -2.59
N LEU A 17 -24.15 -17.53 -1.54
CA LEU A 17 -25.46 -18.15 -1.63
C LEU A 17 -26.52 -17.04 -1.75
N VAL A 18 -26.94 -16.73 -2.98
CA VAL A 18 -28.06 -15.80 -3.20
C VAL A 18 -29.30 -16.62 -3.50
N LEU A 19 -30.05 -16.93 -2.45
CA LEU A 19 -31.36 -17.56 -2.55
C LEU A 19 -32.40 -16.48 -2.90
N VAL A 20 -32.56 -16.12 -4.17
CA VAL A 20 -33.70 -15.29 -4.60
C VAL A 20 -34.90 -16.20 -4.83
N LEU A 21 -35.58 -16.57 -3.75
CA LEU A 21 -37.01 -16.87 -3.83
C LEU A 21 -37.73 -15.53 -3.99
N LEU A 22 -38.03 -15.18 -5.24
CA LEU A 22 -38.99 -14.12 -5.60
C LEU A 22 -40.40 -14.60 -5.21
N LEU A 23 -40.63 -14.72 -3.91
CA LEU A 23 -41.97 -14.62 -3.35
C LEU A 23 -42.33 -13.14 -3.43
N ILE A 24 -43.51 -12.83 -3.98
CA ILE A 24 -44.09 -11.48 -3.99
C ILE A 24 -44.30 -11.08 -2.52
N LYS A 25 -43.24 -10.59 -1.89
CA LYS A 25 -43.26 -10.08 -0.53
C LYS A 25 -43.19 -8.58 -0.62
N VAL A 26 -44.23 -7.93 -0.11
CA VAL A 26 -44.15 -6.51 0.23
C VAL A 26 -42.95 -6.34 1.17
N GLY A 27 -42.08 -5.39 0.88
CA GLY A 27 -40.82 -5.26 1.60
C GLY A 27 -40.18 -3.91 1.36
N TYR A 28 -39.17 -3.59 2.16
CA TYR A 28 -38.43 -2.35 2.06
C TYR A 28 -36.93 -2.63 2.15
N LEU A 29 -36.14 -1.82 1.46
CA LEU A 29 -34.69 -1.81 1.53
C LEU A 29 -34.25 -0.40 1.88
N VAL A 30 -33.47 -0.29 2.96
CA VAL A 30 -32.78 0.94 3.34
C VAL A 30 -31.29 0.70 3.18
N ALA A 31 -30.64 1.52 2.38
CA ALA A 31 -29.20 1.51 2.19
C ALA A 31 -28.61 2.84 2.67
N ALA A 32 -27.60 2.74 3.53
CA ALA A 32 -26.86 3.88 4.05
C ALA A 32 -25.36 3.55 4.11
N PRO A 33 -24.48 4.56 4.04
CA PRO A 33 -23.07 4.37 4.34
C PRO A 33 -22.86 3.79 5.74
N SER A 34 -21.87 2.92 5.92
CA SER A 34 -21.50 2.42 7.26
C SER A 34 -20.78 3.48 8.11
N VAL A 35 -20.24 4.51 7.45
CA VAL A 35 -19.49 5.62 8.06
C VAL A 35 -20.11 6.93 7.62
N PHE A 36 -20.48 7.78 8.58
CA PHE A 36 -21.06 9.10 8.39
C PHE A 36 -20.04 10.15 8.83
N ARG A 37 -19.86 11.21 8.05
CA ARG A 37 -18.88 12.27 8.35
C ARG A 37 -19.55 13.47 9.02
N ALA A 38 -18.94 13.95 10.09
CA ALA A 38 -19.42 15.12 10.82
C ALA A 38 -19.33 16.41 9.97
N GLY A 39 -20.40 17.19 9.92
CA GLY A 39 -20.46 18.44 9.14
C GLY A 39 -20.68 18.25 7.64
N VAL A 40 -21.04 17.04 7.20
CA VAL A 40 -21.37 16.71 5.80
C VAL A 40 -22.84 16.29 5.71
N GLU A 41 -23.47 16.49 4.55
CA GLU A 41 -24.78 15.94 4.24
C GLU A 41 -24.63 14.52 3.71
N GLU A 42 -25.11 13.55 4.48
CA GLU A 42 -25.06 12.12 4.12
C GLU A 42 -26.39 11.69 3.51
N SER A 43 -26.34 10.81 2.50
CA SER A 43 -27.54 10.31 1.81
C SER A 43 -27.92 8.91 2.29
N VAL A 44 -29.18 8.74 2.69
CA VAL A 44 -29.81 7.45 2.98
C VAL A 44 -30.82 7.13 1.89
N SER A 45 -30.64 5.99 1.22
CA SER A 45 -31.52 5.56 0.12
C SER A 45 -32.56 4.58 0.62
N VAL A 46 -33.83 4.83 0.31
CA VAL A 46 -34.96 4.00 0.72
C VAL A 46 -35.72 3.55 -0.51
N THR A 47 -35.91 2.24 -0.65
CA THR A 47 -36.70 1.61 -1.72
C THR A 47 -37.79 0.76 -1.10
N ILE A 48 -39.03 0.99 -1.49
CA ILE A 48 -40.19 0.21 -1.03
C ILE A 48 -40.70 -0.62 -2.21
N PHE A 49 -40.70 -1.94 -2.05
CA PHE A 49 -41.15 -2.87 -3.07
C PHE A 49 -42.66 -3.12 -2.93
N ASN A 50 -43.38 -3.05 -4.05
CA ASN A 50 -44.84 -3.29 -4.12
C ASN A 50 -45.65 -2.42 -3.15
N ALA A 51 -45.37 -1.11 -3.13
CA ALA A 51 -46.08 -0.15 -2.30
C ALA A 51 -47.55 -0.02 -2.74
N LYS A 52 -48.49 -0.35 -1.84
CA LYS A 52 -49.94 -0.19 -2.06
C LYS A 52 -50.43 1.25 -1.83
N ALA A 53 -49.69 2.01 -1.03
CA ALA A 53 -49.97 3.39 -0.69
C ALA A 53 -48.66 4.13 -0.43
N GLU A 54 -48.71 5.45 -0.56
CA GLU A 54 -47.58 6.32 -0.34
C GLU A 54 -47.08 6.21 1.11
N THR A 55 -45.81 5.86 1.31
CA THR A 55 -45.22 5.74 2.65
C THR A 55 -44.22 6.86 2.86
N ARG A 56 -44.36 7.62 3.95
CA ARG A 56 -43.38 8.66 4.34
C ARG A 56 -42.37 8.05 5.29
N VAL A 57 -41.10 8.17 4.95
CA VAL A 57 -40.01 7.60 5.74
C VAL A 57 -39.29 8.69 6.50
N GLN A 58 -39.10 8.46 7.79
CA GLN A 58 -38.39 9.33 8.70
C GLN A 58 -37.09 8.66 9.12
N VAL A 59 -36.01 9.44 9.13
CA VAL A 59 -34.66 9.00 9.50
C VAL A 59 -34.16 9.90 10.61
N GLN A 60 -33.63 9.29 11.65
CA GLN A 60 -33.08 9.99 12.81
C GLN A 60 -31.73 9.42 13.21
N LEU A 61 -30.74 10.30 13.35
CA LEU A 61 -29.44 9.95 13.90
C LEU A 61 -29.43 10.24 15.39
N VAL A 62 -29.11 9.24 16.20
CA VAL A 62 -29.09 9.32 17.66
C VAL A 62 -27.68 9.03 18.17
N VAL A 63 -27.11 9.95 18.92
CA VAL A 63 -25.78 9.84 19.54
C VAL A 63 -25.96 9.88 21.05
N LYS A 64 -25.46 8.87 21.78
CA LYS A 64 -25.58 8.77 23.25
C LYS A 64 -27.01 9.00 23.78
N GLY A 65 -28.02 8.50 23.05
CA GLY A 65 -29.44 8.64 23.40
C GLY A 65 -30.11 9.95 22.97
N GLN A 66 -29.36 10.94 22.49
CA GLN A 66 -29.91 12.21 22.00
C GLN A 66 -30.01 12.22 20.47
N ALA A 67 -31.16 12.67 19.94
CA ALA A 67 -31.32 12.88 18.52
C ALA A 67 -30.51 14.11 18.07
N VAL A 68 -29.57 13.90 17.14
CA VAL A 68 -28.65 14.95 16.64
C VAL A 68 -28.99 15.39 15.22
N ALA A 69 -29.66 14.55 14.44
CA ALA A 69 -30.14 14.88 13.11
C ALA A 69 -31.46 14.14 12.84
N HIS A 70 -32.36 14.79 12.11
CA HIS A 70 -33.63 14.21 11.69
C HIS A 70 -33.97 14.73 10.29
N SER A 71 -34.45 13.84 9.43
CA SER A 71 -34.89 14.18 8.08
C SER A 71 -36.01 13.24 7.64
N HIS A 72 -36.83 13.68 6.70
CA HIS A 72 -37.94 12.89 6.18
C HIS A 72 -38.09 13.17 4.69
N ASP A 73 -38.17 12.12 3.88
CA ASP A 73 -38.42 12.25 2.44
C ASP A 73 -38.85 10.90 1.85
N LYS A 74 -39.09 10.87 0.53
CA LYS A 74 -39.29 9.67 -0.27
C LYS A 74 -38.04 9.41 -1.10
N GLY A 75 -37.64 8.14 -1.21
CA GLY A 75 -36.46 7.76 -1.99
C GLY A 75 -35.16 8.09 -1.25
N THR A 76 -34.45 9.13 -1.68
CA THR A 76 -33.14 9.49 -1.12
C THR A 76 -33.26 10.62 -0.10
N ILE A 77 -33.07 10.29 1.17
CA ILE A 77 -33.16 11.22 2.29
C ILE A 77 -31.77 11.78 2.57
N LYS A 78 -31.62 13.10 2.47
CA LYS A 78 -30.39 13.80 2.89
C LYS A 78 -30.44 14.12 4.38
N LEU A 79 -29.40 13.74 5.10
CA LEU A 79 -29.27 13.92 6.54
C LEU A 79 -28.03 14.77 6.84
N LYS A 80 -28.26 15.99 7.36
CA LYS A 80 -27.17 16.89 7.76
C LYS A 80 -26.60 16.47 9.11
N VAL A 81 -25.39 15.94 9.12
CA VAL A 81 -24.73 15.48 10.35
C VAL A 81 -24.04 16.67 11.04
N PRO A 82 -24.33 16.95 12.33
CA PRO A 82 -23.65 18.04 13.05
C PRO A 82 -22.12 17.86 13.11
N SER A 83 -21.39 18.97 13.11
CA SER A 83 -19.94 18.96 13.29
C SER A 83 -19.53 18.59 14.72
N GLY A 84 -18.32 18.04 14.90
CA GLY A 84 -17.76 17.74 16.22
C GLY A 84 -18.21 16.41 16.84
N LEU A 85 -19.03 15.63 16.12
CA LEU A 85 -19.41 14.29 16.54
C LEU A 85 -18.33 13.26 16.18
N ARG A 86 -18.15 12.26 17.05
CA ARG A 86 -17.24 11.12 16.85
C ARG A 86 -17.75 9.88 17.59
N GLY A 87 -17.40 8.69 17.07
CA GLY A 87 -17.68 7.41 17.74
C GLY A 87 -18.80 6.63 17.06
N GLN A 88 -19.71 6.05 17.84
CA GLN A 88 -20.83 5.28 17.30
C GLN A 88 -22.15 6.04 17.47
N ALA A 89 -23.05 5.88 16.50
CA ALA A 89 -24.40 6.42 16.52
C ALA A 89 -25.41 5.35 16.10
N HIS A 90 -26.67 5.55 16.49
CA HIS A 90 -27.78 4.74 16.02
C HIS A 90 -28.53 5.50 14.93
N LEU A 91 -28.61 4.92 13.74
CA LEU A 91 -29.47 5.39 12.66
C LEU A 91 -30.82 4.69 12.79
N LYS A 92 -31.83 5.42 13.27
CA LYS A 92 -33.21 4.94 13.38
C LYS A 92 -33.97 5.32 12.14
N VAL A 93 -34.71 4.37 11.56
CA VAL A 93 -35.52 4.59 10.37
C VAL A 93 -36.89 3.98 10.58
N TRP A 94 -37.93 4.75 10.28
CA TRP A 94 -39.30 4.25 10.32
C TRP A 94 -40.16 4.85 9.22
N GLY A 95 -41.09 4.04 8.70
CA GLY A 95 -42.14 4.48 7.80
C GLY A 95 -43.47 4.50 8.53
N ASN A 96 -44.22 5.59 8.39
CA ASN A 96 -45.57 5.83 8.95
C ASN A 96 -45.73 5.41 10.44
N ARG A 97 -45.78 6.38 11.36
CA ARG A 97 -45.75 6.09 12.81
C ARG A 97 -47.12 5.73 13.38
N HIS A 98 -48.20 6.12 12.72
CA HIS A 98 -49.57 5.92 13.19
C HIS A 98 -50.32 4.91 12.33
N LEU A 99 -51.05 3.99 12.97
CA LEU A 99 -51.91 3.00 12.30
C LEU A 99 -53.01 3.62 11.42
N THR A 100 -53.33 4.89 11.64
CA THR A 100 -54.28 5.67 10.84
C THR A 100 -53.69 6.21 9.54
N GLU A 101 -52.37 6.17 9.38
CA GLU A 101 -51.67 6.58 8.16
C GLU A 101 -51.60 5.38 7.20
N GLY A 102 -52.31 5.45 6.06
CA GLY A 102 -52.18 4.44 5.01
C GLY A 102 -50.75 4.33 4.49
N GLY A 103 -50.22 3.11 4.33
CA GLY A 103 -48.85 2.86 3.86
C GLY A 103 -48.14 1.75 4.64
N TYR A 104 -46.83 1.62 4.42
CA TYR A 104 -46.03 0.55 5.00
C TYR A 104 -45.45 0.98 6.36
N ILE A 105 -45.81 0.26 7.43
CA ILE A 105 -45.35 0.54 8.79
C ILE A 105 -44.11 -0.31 9.09
N PHE A 106 -43.00 0.34 9.43
CA PHE A 106 -41.78 -0.35 9.85
C PHE A 106 -40.96 0.53 10.78
N HIS A 107 -40.17 -0.09 11.64
CA HIS A 107 -39.21 0.60 12.50
C HIS A 107 -37.98 -0.29 12.67
N ASN A 108 -36.81 0.23 12.30
CA ASN A 108 -35.55 -0.48 12.41
C ASN A 108 -34.44 0.50 12.82
N PHE A 109 -33.35 -0.03 13.37
CA PHE A 109 -32.18 0.76 13.70
C PHE A 109 -30.90 -0.02 13.41
N THR A 110 -29.86 0.71 12.99
CA THR A 110 -28.53 0.16 12.78
C THR A 110 -27.49 1.04 13.46
N THR A 111 -26.34 0.45 13.79
CA THR A 111 -25.18 1.21 14.28
C THR A 111 -24.37 1.73 13.11
N VAL A 112 -24.05 3.02 13.12
CA VAL A 112 -23.18 3.68 12.13
C VAL A 112 -22.00 4.30 12.85
N THR A 113 -20.85 4.35 12.17
CA THR A 113 -19.65 4.98 12.70
C THR A 113 -19.63 6.45 12.32
N LEU A 114 -19.41 7.34 13.29
CA LEU A 114 -19.22 8.77 13.07
C LEU A 114 -17.75 9.12 13.03
N GLU A 115 -17.31 9.62 11.89
CA GLU A 115 -15.97 10.14 11.68
C GLU A 115 -15.98 11.67 11.80
N SER A 116 -15.09 12.21 12.64
CA SER A 116 -14.99 13.67 12.84
C SER A 116 -14.35 14.41 11.67
N LYS A 117 -13.75 13.69 10.71
CA LYS A 117 -13.06 14.25 9.55
C LYS A 117 -14.05 14.47 8.40
N GLY A 118 -14.66 15.66 8.36
CA GLY A 118 -15.62 16.06 7.33
C GLY A 118 -15.03 16.84 6.15
N THR A 119 -13.75 17.21 6.19
CA THR A 119 -13.10 18.07 5.19
C THR A 119 -11.70 17.56 4.88
N ALA A 120 -11.21 17.86 3.67
CA ALA A 120 -9.83 17.62 3.27
C ALA A 120 -9.06 18.94 3.25
N VAL A 121 -7.78 18.91 3.63
CA VAL A 121 -6.89 20.06 3.61
C VAL A 121 -5.68 19.73 2.74
N PHE A 122 -5.38 20.59 1.78
CA PHE A 122 -4.21 20.50 0.91
C PHE A 122 -3.28 21.66 1.19
N ILE A 123 -2.01 21.36 1.44
CA ILE A 123 -0.96 22.34 1.71
C ILE A 123 0.06 22.27 0.58
N GLN A 124 0.27 23.39 -0.09
CA GLN A 124 1.19 23.51 -1.22
C GLN A 124 2.20 24.60 -0.95
N THR A 125 3.47 24.32 -1.24
CA THR A 125 4.57 25.28 -1.21
C THR A 125 5.02 25.61 -2.65
N ASP A 126 5.62 26.78 -2.87
CA ASP A 126 6.12 27.15 -4.21
C ASP A 126 7.35 26.34 -4.63
N LYS A 127 8.19 25.96 -3.66
CA LYS A 127 9.36 25.09 -3.85
C LYS A 127 9.41 23.96 -2.81
N PRO A 128 10.08 22.83 -3.14
CA PRO A 128 10.38 21.78 -2.16
C PRO A 128 11.61 22.11 -1.30
N VAL A 129 12.55 22.91 -1.81
CA VAL A 129 13.81 23.28 -1.13
C VAL A 129 13.99 24.80 -1.10
N TYR A 130 14.35 25.34 0.07
CA TYR A 130 14.60 26.78 0.30
C TYR A 130 16.01 27.04 0.81
N LYS A 131 16.50 28.26 0.56
CA LYS A 131 17.76 28.77 1.12
C LYS A 131 17.48 29.68 2.31
N PRO A 132 18.48 29.90 3.17
CA PRO A 132 18.44 31.02 4.12
C PRO A 132 18.05 32.33 3.43
N LYS A 133 17.28 33.18 4.12
CA LYS A 133 16.67 34.43 3.62
C LYS A 133 15.59 34.29 2.53
N HIS A 134 15.29 33.08 2.05
CA HIS A 134 14.17 32.91 1.12
C HIS A 134 12.82 33.16 1.82
N LYS A 135 11.86 33.68 1.06
CA LYS A 135 10.46 33.76 1.48
C LYS A 135 9.74 32.51 1.00
N VAL A 136 9.19 31.75 1.93
CA VAL A 136 8.39 30.55 1.64
C VAL A 136 6.96 30.99 1.36
N LEU A 137 6.42 30.61 0.21
CA LEU A 137 5.03 30.86 -0.15
C LEU A 137 4.23 29.58 0.07
N VAL A 138 3.11 29.69 0.79
CA VAL A 138 2.27 28.55 1.13
C VAL A 138 0.83 28.86 0.78
N ASN A 139 0.20 27.94 0.07
CA ASN A 139 -1.24 27.95 -0.19
C ASN A 139 -1.87 26.79 0.57
N VAL A 140 -2.94 27.08 1.29
CA VAL A 140 -3.73 26.10 2.03
C VAL A 140 -5.15 26.10 1.46
N TYR A 141 -5.62 24.93 1.04
CA TYR A 141 -6.96 24.71 0.51
C TYR A 141 -7.73 23.76 1.43
N THR A 142 -8.85 24.21 1.96
CA THR A 142 -9.78 23.41 2.76
C THR A 142 -11.05 23.18 1.96
N VAL A 143 -11.31 21.92 1.64
CA VAL A 143 -12.42 21.53 0.76
C VAL A 143 -13.36 20.51 1.40
N THR A 144 -14.61 20.52 0.97
CA THR A 144 -15.59 19.47 1.24
C THR A 144 -15.30 18.21 0.40
N PRO A 145 -15.97 17.08 0.69
CA PRO A 145 -15.88 15.88 -0.16
C PRO A 145 -16.24 16.13 -1.64
N ASP A 146 -17.07 17.15 -1.91
CA ASP A 146 -17.44 17.59 -3.28
C ASP A 146 -16.41 18.55 -3.90
N LEU A 147 -15.22 18.67 -3.30
CA LEU A 147 -14.12 19.54 -3.73
C LEU A 147 -14.46 21.04 -3.76
N ARG A 148 -15.46 21.48 -2.97
CA ARG A 148 -15.83 22.89 -2.83
C ARG A 148 -15.12 23.53 -1.63
N PRO A 149 -14.67 24.79 -1.73
CA PRO A 149 -13.99 25.46 -0.61
C PRO A 149 -14.94 25.68 0.57
N VAL A 150 -14.42 25.55 1.79
CA VAL A 150 -15.20 25.71 3.02
C VAL A 150 -15.02 27.12 3.58
N ASN A 151 -16.08 27.93 3.62
CA ASN A 151 -15.99 29.35 4.01
C ASN A 151 -16.33 29.68 5.47
N ASP A 152 -16.81 28.70 6.25
CA ASP A 152 -17.36 28.93 7.60
C ASP A 152 -16.52 28.30 8.72
N LYS A 153 -15.26 27.95 8.45
CA LYS A 153 -14.42 27.23 9.42
C LYS A 153 -13.14 27.99 9.69
N VAL A 154 -12.87 28.23 10.98
CA VAL A 154 -11.61 28.81 11.43
C VAL A 154 -10.49 27.80 11.17
N ILE A 155 -9.58 28.16 10.27
CA ILE A 155 -8.36 27.41 9.99
C ILE A 155 -7.27 27.96 10.90
N GLN A 156 -6.64 27.09 11.70
CA GLN A 156 -5.49 27.44 12.51
C GLN A 156 -4.23 26.88 11.87
N ILE A 157 -3.29 27.75 11.52
CA ILE A 157 -2.03 27.32 10.91
C ILE A 157 -0.91 27.50 11.92
N PHE A 158 -0.12 26.45 12.14
CA PHE A 158 1.06 26.43 12.98
C PHE A 158 2.29 26.13 12.12
N LEU A 159 3.27 27.01 12.12
CA LEU A 159 4.62 26.62 11.72
C LEU A 159 5.43 26.25 12.96
N GLN A 160 6.42 25.36 12.80
CA GLN A 160 7.39 25.03 13.86
C GLN A 160 7.96 26.28 14.57
N VAL A 161 7.97 27.43 13.88
CA VAL A 161 8.19 28.75 14.47
C VAL A 161 6.85 29.44 14.74
N LEU A 162 6.23 29.06 15.87
CA LEU A 162 5.08 29.62 16.60
C LEU A 162 4.33 30.84 16.02
N LYS A 163 3.94 30.85 14.75
CA LYS A 163 3.07 31.86 14.13
C LYS A 163 1.70 31.23 13.89
N ARG A 164 0.71 31.73 14.62
CA ARG A 164 -0.69 31.31 14.49
C ARG A 164 -1.42 32.26 13.56
N PHE A 165 -1.89 31.74 12.43
CA PHE A 165 -2.79 32.47 11.53
C PHE A 165 -4.21 31.94 11.71
N LEU A 166 -5.18 32.86 11.77
CA LEU A 166 -6.61 32.58 11.84
C LEU A 166 -7.24 33.13 10.56
N CYS A 167 -7.75 32.24 9.70
CA CYS A 167 -8.41 32.63 8.46
C CYS A 167 -9.81 32.03 8.40
N PRO A 168 -10.84 32.82 8.03
CA PRO A 168 -12.20 32.32 7.88
C PRO A 168 -12.44 31.65 6.51
N THR A 169 -11.61 31.93 5.50
CA THR A 169 -11.81 31.47 4.12
C THR A 169 -11.21 30.08 3.88
N GLY A 170 -11.85 29.29 3.03
CA GLY A 170 -11.37 27.94 2.66
C GLY A 170 -10.09 27.93 1.84
N VAL A 171 -9.68 29.09 1.29
CA VAL A 171 -8.41 29.27 0.60
C VAL A 171 -7.62 30.33 1.35
N VAL A 172 -6.39 29.99 1.71
CA VAL A 172 -5.49 30.86 2.47
C VAL A 172 -4.15 30.89 1.78
N ASN A 173 -3.73 32.09 1.40
CA ASN A 173 -2.40 32.35 0.88
C ASN A 173 -1.58 33.01 1.98
N MET A 174 -0.45 32.42 2.31
CA MET A 174 0.43 32.95 3.34
C MET A 174 1.87 32.92 2.87
N SER A 175 2.69 33.75 3.52
CA SER A 175 4.11 33.75 3.25
C SER A 175 4.89 34.05 4.52
N PHE A 176 6.05 33.41 4.66
CA PHE A 176 6.92 33.66 5.79
C PHE A 176 8.39 33.75 5.32
N PRO A 177 9.14 34.76 5.79
CA PRO A 177 10.57 34.84 5.52
C PRO A 177 11.34 33.87 6.41
N LEU A 178 12.31 33.15 5.85
CA LEU A 178 13.32 32.42 6.60
C LEU A 178 14.38 33.38 7.13
N SER A 179 14.92 33.09 8.32
CA SER A 179 16.04 33.87 8.89
C SER A 179 17.27 33.78 7.97
N ASP A 180 18.23 34.64 8.25
CA ASP A 180 19.60 34.57 7.75
C ASP A 180 20.36 33.30 8.21
N GLN A 181 20.09 32.83 9.44
CA GLN A 181 20.66 31.62 10.03
C GLN A 181 19.55 30.66 10.49
N PRO A 182 18.74 30.08 9.57
CA PRO A 182 17.73 29.11 9.94
C PRO A 182 18.40 27.76 10.26
N VAL A 183 17.73 26.94 11.06
CA VAL A 183 18.10 25.53 11.23
C VAL A 183 18.00 24.86 9.85
N LEU A 184 19.09 24.21 9.41
CA LEU A 184 19.10 23.46 8.16
C LEU A 184 18.47 22.07 8.38
N GLY A 185 17.77 21.55 7.39
CA GLY A 185 17.09 20.26 7.42
C GLY A 185 15.63 20.34 7.03
N GLU A 186 14.84 19.37 7.47
CA GLU A 186 13.40 19.27 7.17
C GLU A 186 12.57 20.18 8.10
N TRP A 187 11.69 20.97 7.50
CA TRP A 187 10.76 21.87 8.16
C TRP A 187 9.34 21.43 7.92
N PHE A 188 8.46 21.61 8.93
CA PHE A 188 7.06 21.22 8.84
C PHE A 188 6.12 22.40 8.98
N ILE A 189 5.11 22.43 8.10
CA ILE A 189 3.93 23.28 8.19
C ILE A 189 2.81 22.41 8.74
N PHE A 190 2.19 22.83 9.83
CA PHE A 190 1.02 22.18 10.42
C PHE A 190 -0.21 23.05 10.23
N VAL A 191 -1.32 22.45 9.80
CA VAL A 191 -2.61 23.12 9.66
C VAL A 191 -3.63 22.33 10.46
N GLU A 192 -4.24 22.97 11.44
CA GLU A 192 -5.31 22.43 12.26
C GLU A 192 -6.67 22.95 11.79
N VAL A 193 -7.56 22.02 11.44
CA VAL A 193 -8.95 22.30 11.06
C VAL A 193 -9.85 21.36 11.85
N GLN A 194 -10.74 21.92 12.68
CA GLN A 194 -11.71 21.17 13.48
C GLN A 194 -11.09 20.08 14.37
N GLY A 195 -9.91 20.34 14.95
CA GLY A 195 -9.19 19.40 15.82
C GLY A 195 -8.43 18.30 15.06
N HIS A 196 -8.34 18.39 13.73
CA HIS A 196 -7.48 17.52 12.92
C HIS A 196 -6.28 18.29 12.39
N THR A 197 -5.09 17.72 12.57
CA THR A 197 -3.83 18.31 12.12
C THR A 197 -3.37 17.67 10.82
N TYR A 198 -3.02 18.52 9.86
CA TYR A 198 -2.44 18.17 8.57
C TYR A 198 -1.04 18.74 8.51
N ASN A 199 -0.11 18.02 7.89
CA ASN A 199 1.26 18.48 7.77
C ASN A 199 1.78 18.42 6.33
N LYS A 200 2.76 19.29 6.05
CA LYS A 200 3.55 19.27 4.83
C LYS A 200 4.97 19.64 5.18
N SER A 201 5.93 18.83 4.70
CA SER A 201 7.34 19.14 4.86
C SER A 201 7.93 19.85 3.64
N PHE A 202 8.97 20.63 3.91
CA PHE A 202 9.87 21.24 2.93
C PHE A 202 11.28 21.26 3.52
N GLU A 203 12.31 21.33 2.66
CA GLU A 203 13.69 21.28 3.13
C GLU A 203 14.35 22.66 3.09
N VAL A 204 15.14 22.98 4.11
CA VAL A 204 15.97 24.19 4.16
C VAL A 204 17.42 23.76 4.16
N GLN A 205 18.14 24.11 3.09
CA GLN A 205 19.55 23.81 2.95
C GLN A 205 20.30 25.07 2.53
N LYS A 206 21.61 25.08 2.77
CA LYS A 206 22.51 26.07 2.15
C LYS A 206 22.69 25.70 0.67
N TYR A 207 21.61 25.82 -0.11
CA TYR A 207 21.56 25.29 -1.46
C TYR A 207 22.48 26.09 -2.38
N VAL A 208 23.53 25.44 -2.87
CA VAL A 208 24.27 25.87 -4.05
C VAL A 208 23.55 25.27 -5.25
N MET A 209 23.21 26.10 -6.23
CA MET A 209 22.59 25.60 -7.45
C MET A 209 23.52 24.57 -8.09
N PRO A 210 23.05 23.32 -8.34
CA PRO A 210 23.87 22.33 -9.00
C PRO A 210 24.26 22.88 -10.37
N LYS A 211 25.56 22.85 -10.68
CA LYS A 211 26.08 23.39 -11.95
C LYS A 211 25.71 22.49 -13.14
N PHE A 212 25.45 21.21 -12.85
CA PHE A 212 25.13 20.20 -13.84
C PHE A 212 24.22 19.14 -13.21
N GLU A 213 23.43 18.50 -14.05
CA GLU A 213 22.54 17.39 -13.72
C GLU A 213 23.29 16.06 -13.92
N LEU A 214 23.00 15.10 -13.04
CA LEU A 214 23.53 13.75 -13.08
C LEU A 214 22.37 12.75 -13.10
N VAL A 215 22.30 11.95 -14.15
CA VAL A 215 21.25 10.93 -14.33
C VAL A 215 21.93 9.56 -14.42
N ILE A 216 21.46 8.60 -13.64
CA ILE A 216 21.86 7.20 -13.74
C ILE A 216 20.79 6.51 -14.58
N ASP A 217 21.19 5.82 -15.64
CA ASP A 217 20.32 4.93 -16.40
C ASP A 217 20.76 3.49 -16.11
N PRO A 218 20.14 2.84 -15.11
CA PRO A 218 20.41 1.44 -14.80
C PRO A 218 19.59 0.51 -15.70
N PRO A 219 19.87 -0.81 -15.70
CA PRO A 219 18.98 -1.76 -16.35
C PRO A 219 17.61 -1.85 -15.65
N GLN A 220 16.60 -2.30 -16.40
CA GLN A 220 15.23 -2.41 -15.88
C GLN A 220 15.09 -3.43 -14.76
N TYR A 221 15.75 -4.58 -14.87
CA TYR A 221 15.76 -5.64 -13.87
C TYR A 221 16.97 -6.57 -14.08
N ILE A 222 17.38 -7.26 -13.01
CA ILE A 222 18.45 -8.25 -13.07
C ILE A 222 17.92 -9.60 -12.62
N SER A 223 17.91 -10.56 -13.54
CA SER A 223 17.48 -11.94 -13.27
C SER A 223 18.61 -12.94 -13.22
N ASP A 224 19.60 -12.81 -14.10
CA ASP A 224 20.78 -13.66 -14.07
C ASP A 224 21.86 -13.00 -13.21
N LEU A 225 22.01 -13.56 -12.00
CA LEU A 225 22.96 -13.10 -10.99
C LEU A 225 24.43 -13.31 -11.43
N ASN A 226 24.69 -14.22 -12.36
CA ASN A 226 26.04 -14.51 -12.87
C ASN A 226 26.45 -13.58 -14.02
N SER A 227 25.47 -12.99 -14.71
CA SER A 227 25.73 -12.06 -15.80
C SER A 227 25.95 -10.63 -15.30
N CYS A 228 26.83 -9.90 -15.99
CA CYS A 228 26.96 -8.46 -15.79
C CYS A 228 26.09 -7.72 -16.80
N GLN A 229 25.29 -6.78 -16.30
CA GLN A 229 24.51 -5.89 -17.16
C GLN A 229 25.24 -4.55 -17.37
N GLN A 230 24.88 -3.82 -18.41
CA GLN A 230 25.46 -2.49 -18.67
C GLN A 230 24.53 -1.40 -18.12
N ALA A 231 25.09 -0.50 -17.34
CA ALA A 231 24.43 0.72 -16.87
C ALA A 231 25.22 1.94 -17.33
N SER A 232 24.58 3.11 -17.35
CA SER A 232 25.26 4.34 -17.77
C SER A 232 24.97 5.50 -16.82
N VAL A 233 25.90 6.45 -16.76
CA VAL A 233 25.72 7.72 -16.06
C VAL A 233 25.89 8.84 -17.07
N ARG A 234 24.88 9.71 -17.17
CA ARG A 234 24.90 10.93 -17.98
C ARG A 234 25.08 12.15 -17.10
N ALA A 235 25.98 13.04 -17.51
CA ALA A 235 26.30 14.28 -16.83
C ALA A 235 26.24 15.45 -17.82
N ARG A 236 25.34 16.41 -17.57
CA ARG A 236 25.07 17.54 -18.47
C ARG A 236 24.97 18.83 -17.69
N TYR A 237 25.69 19.86 -18.11
CA TYR A 237 25.54 21.20 -17.52
C TYR A 237 24.13 21.73 -17.72
N THR A 238 23.69 22.65 -16.86
CA THR A 238 22.35 23.28 -16.96
C THR A 238 22.10 23.98 -18.30
N PHE A 239 23.17 24.44 -18.96
CA PHE A 239 23.14 25.02 -20.31
C PHE A 239 23.30 23.99 -21.45
N GLY A 240 23.30 22.70 -21.11
CA GLY A 240 23.15 21.60 -22.07
C GLY A 240 24.43 21.00 -22.66
N LYS A 241 25.63 21.46 -22.29
CA LYS A 241 26.90 20.85 -22.75
C LYS A 241 27.28 19.62 -21.91
N PRO A 242 28.04 18.66 -22.46
CA PRO A 242 28.52 17.50 -21.71
C PRO A 242 29.53 17.91 -20.63
N VAL A 243 29.47 17.22 -19.47
CA VAL A 243 30.44 17.41 -18.39
C VAL A 243 31.63 16.48 -18.61
N ALA A 244 32.84 17.03 -18.60
CA ALA A 244 34.08 16.26 -18.59
C ALA A 244 34.65 16.20 -17.17
N GLY A 245 35.06 15.01 -16.70
CA GLY A 245 35.61 14.86 -15.36
C GLY A 245 35.80 13.42 -14.92
N LYS A 246 35.93 13.23 -13.60
CA LYS A 246 36.09 11.93 -12.95
C LYS A 246 34.77 11.45 -12.36
N LEU A 247 34.31 10.28 -12.78
CA LEU A 247 33.14 9.58 -12.26
C LEU A 247 33.57 8.49 -11.28
N THR A 248 32.94 8.44 -10.12
CA THR A 248 33.03 7.36 -9.13
C THR A 248 31.62 6.81 -8.88
N VAL A 249 31.42 5.53 -9.15
CA VAL A 249 30.17 4.81 -8.92
C VAL A 249 30.38 3.81 -7.79
N ASN A 250 29.55 3.86 -6.75
CA ASN A 250 29.51 2.89 -5.66
C ASN A 250 28.19 2.13 -5.74
N MET A 251 28.27 0.81 -5.89
CA MET A 251 27.13 -0.07 -6.10
C MET A 251 27.04 -1.06 -4.95
N THR A 252 25.85 -1.25 -4.42
CA THR A 252 25.54 -2.24 -3.37
C THR A 252 24.22 -2.92 -3.70
N VAL A 253 24.02 -4.14 -3.21
CA VAL A 253 22.75 -4.84 -3.33
C VAL A 253 22.10 -4.89 -1.95
N ASN A 254 20.85 -4.44 -1.86
CA ASN A 254 20.08 -4.43 -0.61
C ASN A 254 18.86 -5.32 -0.78
N GLY A 255 18.63 -6.26 0.11
CA GLY A 255 17.48 -7.15 -0.02
C GLY A 255 17.08 -7.88 1.24
N VAL A 256 16.05 -8.69 1.10
CA VAL A 256 15.54 -9.56 2.16
C VAL A 256 15.96 -10.99 1.82
N GLY A 257 16.87 -11.55 2.63
CA GLY A 257 17.15 -12.98 2.66
C GLY A 257 16.13 -13.71 3.54
N TYR A 258 16.18 -15.04 3.57
CA TYR A 258 15.20 -15.87 4.30
C TYR A 258 15.16 -15.58 5.82
N TYR A 259 16.27 -15.13 6.41
CA TYR A 259 16.37 -14.89 7.85
C TYR A 259 16.63 -13.43 8.26
N ARG A 260 17.20 -12.60 7.38
CA ARG A 260 17.58 -11.21 7.68
C ARG A 260 17.55 -10.32 6.44
N HIS A 261 17.48 -9.01 6.68
CA HIS A 261 17.86 -8.03 5.67
C HIS A 261 19.36 -8.18 5.43
N GLU A 262 19.73 -8.37 4.18
CA GLU A 262 21.11 -8.55 3.77
C GLU A 262 21.54 -7.35 2.95
N MET A 263 22.65 -6.74 3.38
CA MET A 263 23.39 -5.79 2.57
C MET A 263 24.57 -6.53 1.97
N GLY A 264 24.66 -6.46 0.65
CA GLY A 264 25.82 -6.91 -0.10
C GLY A 264 27.07 -6.09 0.21
N HIS A 265 28.17 -6.46 -0.42
CA HIS A 265 29.43 -5.75 -0.32
C HIS A 265 29.50 -4.62 -1.37
N PRO A 266 30.00 -3.42 -1.00
CA PRO A 266 30.06 -2.30 -1.92
C PRO A 266 31.16 -2.48 -2.96
N VAL A 267 30.78 -2.34 -4.23
CA VAL A 267 31.70 -2.35 -5.38
C VAL A 267 31.84 -0.94 -5.91
N ILE A 268 33.06 -0.42 -5.86
CA ILE A 268 33.39 0.94 -6.31
C ILE A 268 34.13 0.88 -7.64
N LYS A 269 33.62 1.60 -8.65
CA LYS A 269 34.26 1.80 -9.95
C LYS A 269 34.57 3.26 -10.18
N THR A 270 35.75 3.54 -10.71
CA THR A 270 36.19 4.91 -11.02
C THR A 270 36.63 4.98 -12.49
N MET A 271 36.15 5.99 -13.21
CA MET A 271 36.43 6.18 -14.64
C MET A 271 36.35 7.65 -15.04
N GLU A 272 36.79 7.98 -16.25
CA GLU A 272 36.56 9.31 -16.83
C GLU A 272 35.18 9.37 -17.51
N ILE A 273 34.50 10.51 -17.37
CA ILE A 273 33.23 10.79 -18.03
C ILE A 273 33.38 11.99 -18.97
N LYS A 274 32.84 11.87 -20.19
CA LYS A 274 32.71 12.96 -21.16
C LYS A 274 31.25 13.01 -21.64
N GLY A 275 30.39 13.60 -20.81
CA GLY A 275 28.95 13.65 -21.03
C GLY A 275 28.22 12.35 -20.65
N SER A 276 28.71 11.18 -21.07
CA SER A 276 28.17 9.87 -20.69
C SER A 276 29.29 8.88 -20.46
N ALA A 277 29.11 7.97 -19.51
CA ALA A 277 30.03 6.86 -19.25
C ALA A 277 29.25 5.59 -18.92
N ASN A 278 29.67 4.46 -19.50
CA ASN A 278 29.05 3.16 -19.27
C ASN A 278 29.89 2.35 -18.29
N PHE A 279 29.24 1.60 -17.41
CA PHE A 279 29.88 0.72 -16.45
C PHE A 279 29.17 -0.63 -16.40
N SER A 280 29.92 -1.68 -16.08
CA SER A 280 29.35 -3.02 -15.85
C SER A 280 28.81 -3.14 -14.43
N LEU A 281 27.60 -3.67 -14.32
CA LEU A 281 26.87 -3.95 -13.10
C LEU A 281 26.80 -5.46 -12.90
N CYS A 282 27.65 -5.99 -12.02
CA CYS A 282 27.77 -7.43 -11.77
C CYS A 282 27.27 -7.73 -10.37
N VAL A 283 26.10 -8.37 -10.26
CA VAL A 283 25.46 -8.64 -8.96
C VAL A 283 26.22 -9.69 -8.15
N LYS A 284 26.84 -10.67 -8.82
CA LYS A 284 27.73 -11.67 -8.19
C LYS A 284 28.82 -11.04 -7.33
N ASP A 285 29.41 -9.94 -7.80
CA ASP A 285 30.48 -9.22 -7.11
C ASP A 285 29.98 -8.40 -5.91
N MET A 286 28.66 -8.32 -5.71
CA MET A 286 28.04 -7.60 -4.59
C MET A 286 27.31 -8.55 -3.63
N MET A 287 27.04 -9.80 -4.03
CA MET A 287 26.30 -10.76 -3.21
C MET A 287 27.20 -11.61 -2.30
N PRO A 288 26.74 -11.95 -1.09
CA PRO A 288 27.32 -13.05 -0.31
C PRO A 288 27.07 -14.40 -0.99
N LEU A 289 28.00 -15.36 -0.85
CA LEU A 289 28.01 -16.63 -1.58
C LEU A 289 26.81 -17.55 -1.30
N ASP A 290 26.10 -17.40 -0.18
CA ASP A 290 25.12 -18.38 0.33
C ASP A 290 23.63 -18.01 0.13
N VAL A 291 23.32 -16.94 -0.61
CA VAL A 291 21.98 -16.28 -0.55
C VAL A 291 21.25 -16.27 -1.91
N ALA A 292 21.93 -16.68 -2.98
CA ALA A 292 21.54 -16.48 -4.37
C ALA A 292 20.16 -17.06 -4.76
N ASP A 293 19.70 -18.14 -4.11
CA ASP A 293 18.52 -18.87 -4.57
C ASP A 293 17.19 -18.22 -4.18
N HIS A 294 17.15 -17.45 -3.09
CA HIS A 294 15.92 -16.81 -2.60
C HIS A 294 16.04 -15.28 -2.51
N PHE A 295 17.14 -14.72 -3.02
CA PHE A 295 17.39 -13.30 -2.91
C PHE A 295 16.31 -12.49 -3.64
N ARG A 296 15.72 -11.55 -2.90
CA ARG A 296 14.82 -10.53 -3.42
C ARG A 296 15.27 -9.18 -2.89
N GLY A 297 15.65 -8.28 -3.78
CA GLY A 297 16.17 -6.98 -3.38
C GLY A 297 16.30 -6.01 -4.53
N THR A 298 16.98 -4.91 -4.29
CA THR A 298 17.26 -3.85 -5.25
C THR A 298 18.75 -3.55 -5.30
N VAL A 299 19.22 -3.05 -6.43
CA VAL A 299 20.57 -2.49 -6.55
C VAL A 299 20.52 -1.02 -6.21
N SER A 300 21.35 -0.62 -5.24
CA SER A 300 21.59 0.76 -4.86
C SER A 300 22.86 1.27 -5.55
N ILE A 301 22.74 2.33 -6.34
CA ILE A 301 23.80 2.91 -7.15
C ILE A 301 24.00 4.37 -6.71
N TRP A 302 25.16 4.67 -6.17
CA TRP A 302 25.62 6.02 -5.84
C TRP A 302 26.61 6.48 -6.90
N ALA A 303 26.30 7.52 -7.67
CA ALA A 303 27.23 8.10 -8.64
C ALA A 303 27.69 9.49 -8.18
N ALA A 304 29.00 9.73 -8.25
CA ALA A 304 29.64 10.99 -7.93
C ALA A 304 30.51 11.46 -9.09
N VAL A 305 30.28 12.65 -9.61
CA VAL A 305 31.08 13.24 -10.70
C VAL A 305 31.79 14.48 -10.18
N THR A 306 33.10 14.54 -10.40
CA THR A 306 33.94 15.73 -10.19
C THR A 306 34.36 16.26 -11.56
N SER A 307 33.82 17.41 -11.95
CA SER A 307 34.17 18.08 -13.21
C SER A 307 35.60 18.63 -13.17
N VAL A 308 36.19 18.87 -14.34
CA VAL A 308 37.45 19.61 -14.52
C VAL A 308 37.43 20.99 -13.83
N ASP A 309 36.26 21.62 -13.71
CA ASP A 309 36.10 22.92 -13.03
C ASP A 309 36.12 22.83 -11.49
N GLY A 310 36.40 21.64 -10.95
CA GLY A 310 36.40 21.36 -9.50
C GLY A 310 35.00 21.20 -8.88
N SER A 311 33.92 21.37 -9.66
CA SER A 311 32.56 21.16 -9.16
C SER A 311 32.23 19.67 -9.03
N ARG A 312 31.72 19.27 -7.86
CA ARG A 312 31.27 17.91 -7.57
C ARG A 312 29.74 17.84 -7.47
N GLN A 313 29.16 16.79 -8.02
CA GLN A 313 27.73 16.44 -7.87
C GLN A 313 27.59 14.95 -7.59
N THR A 314 26.51 14.60 -6.88
CA THR A 314 26.20 13.21 -6.49
C THR A 314 24.74 12.92 -6.75
N THR A 315 24.43 11.70 -7.18
CA THR A 315 23.07 11.21 -7.34
C THR A 315 22.97 9.76 -6.87
N PHE A 316 21.75 9.32 -6.58
CA PHE A 316 21.45 8.01 -6.02
C PHE A 316 20.27 7.39 -6.76
N ASP A 317 20.38 6.10 -7.08
CA ASP A 317 19.31 5.30 -7.65
C ASP A 317 19.18 3.96 -6.90
N ASP A 318 17.96 3.50 -6.68
CA ASP A 318 17.59 2.24 -6.01
C ASP A 318 16.57 1.43 -6.84
N SER A 319 16.25 1.90 -8.05
CA SER A 319 15.07 1.47 -8.80
C SER A 319 15.19 0.08 -9.42
N THR A 320 16.38 -0.50 -9.49
CA THR A 320 16.65 -1.76 -10.20
C THR A 320 16.40 -2.98 -9.31
N PRO A 321 15.32 -3.74 -9.55
CA PRO A 321 15.05 -4.94 -8.79
C PRO A 321 15.95 -6.10 -9.24
N VAL A 322 16.35 -6.91 -8.26
CA VAL A 322 17.18 -8.10 -8.44
C VAL A 322 16.36 -9.31 -7.99
N HIS A 323 15.97 -10.12 -8.96
CA HIS A 323 15.16 -11.31 -8.73
C HIS A 323 15.56 -12.41 -9.70
N LYS A 324 16.02 -13.54 -9.18
CA LYS A 324 16.31 -14.74 -9.99
C LYS A 324 15.09 -15.18 -10.82
N GLN A 325 13.89 -14.94 -10.29
CA GLN A 325 12.63 -15.22 -10.96
C GLN A 325 12.22 -14.07 -11.89
N LEU A 326 12.10 -14.38 -13.18
CA LEU A 326 11.76 -13.41 -14.23
C LEU A 326 10.29 -12.97 -14.27
N ILE A 327 9.37 -13.74 -13.67
CA ILE A 327 7.93 -13.53 -13.86
C ILE A 327 7.23 -13.61 -12.51
N ASP A 328 6.47 -12.56 -12.21
CA ASP A 328 5.55 -12.49 -11.07
C ASP A 328 4.11 -12.65 -11.59
N ILE A 329 3.32 -13.46 -10.88
CA ILE A 329 1.95 -13.80 -11.27
C ILE A 329 1.03 -13.46 -10.11
N LYS A 330 0.07 -12.57 -10.36
CA LYS A 330 -0.90 -12.13 -9.36
C LYS A 330 -2.31 -12.18 -9.91
N TYR A 331 -3.28 -12.38 -9.03
CA TYR A 331 -4.67 -12.15 -9.38
C TYR A 331 -4.95 -10.65 -9.46
N SER A 332 -5.57 -10.22 -10.56
CA SER A 332 -6.00 -8.84 -10.71
C SER A 332 -7.00 -8.47 -9.61
N LYS A 333 -7.08 -7.18 -9.27
CA LYS A 333 -8.06 -6.65 -8.31
C LYS A 333 -9.51 -6.90 -8.76
N ASP A 334 -9.72 -7.07 -10.06
CA ASP A 334 -11.03 -7.38 -10.66
C ASP A 334 -11.49 -8.81 -10.36
N THR A 335 -10.55 -9.71 -10.03
CA THR A 335 -10.85 -11.12 -9.74
C THR A 335 -11.48 -11.25 -8.36
N ARG A 336 -12.79 -11.55 -8.35
CA ARG A 336 -13.56 -11.65 -7.12
C ARG A 336 -13.20 -12.90 -6.35
N LYS A 337 -12.95 -12.76 -5.05
CA LYS A 337 -12.72 -13.92 -4.16
C LYS A 337 -13.99 -14.76 -3.94
N GLN A 338 -15.16 -14.28 -4.38
CA GLN A 338 -16.42 -15.00 -4.27
C GLN A 338 -16.92 -15.50 -5.62
N PHE A 339 -17.44 -16.72 -5.64
CA PHE A 339 -18.09 -17.32 -6.79
C PHE A 339 -19.54 -17.72 -6.47
N LYS A 340 -20.33 -17.93 -7.53
CA LYS A 340 -21.71 -18.43 -7.42
C LYS A 340 -21.73 -19.87 -7.95
N PRO A 341 -22.09 -20.87 -7.12
CA PRO A 341 -22.15 -22.26 -7.58
C PRO A 341 -23.11 -22.42 -8.76
N GLY A 342 -22.75 -23.27 -9.72
CA GLY A 342 -23.53 -23.52 -10.93
C GLY A 342 -23.48 -22.42 -12.00
N LEU A 343 -22.78 -21.31 -11.76
CA LEU A 343 -22.53 -20.26 -12.75
C LEU A 343 -21.05 -20.25 -13.17
N PRO A 344 -20.75 -19.80 -14.40
CA PRO A 344 -19.37 -19.65 -14.85
C PRO A 344 -18.65 -18.60 -14.00
N TYR A 345 -17.41 -18.91 -13.61
CA TYR A 345 -16.55 -18.01 -12.86
C TYR A 345 -15.47 -17.45 -13.78
N LYS A 346 -15.47 -16.13 -13.96
CA LYS A 346 -14.47 -15.40 -14.75
C LYS A 346 -13.45 -14.79 -13.82
N GLY A 347 -12.18 -14.98 -14.13
CA GLY A 347 -11.07 -14.36 -13.42
C GLY A 347 -10.02 -13.83 -14.37
N LYS A 348 -9.19 -12.95 -13.83
CA LYS A 348 -8.14 -12.25 -14.53
C LYS A 348 -6.84 -12.29 -13.75
N ILE A 349 -5.78 -12.65 -14.44
CA ILE A 349 -4.43 -12.79 -13.91
C ILE A 349 -3.59 -11.68 -14.54
N GLU A 350 -2.73 -11.07 -13.72
CA GLU A 350 -1.70 -10.14 -14.12
C GLU A 350 -0.35 -10.88 -14.06
N VAL A 351 0.38 -10.82 -15.17
CA VAL A 351 1.68 -11.44 -15.37
C VAL A 351 2.65 -10.32 -15.67
N THR A 352 3.58 -10.07 -14.74
CA THR A 352 4.50 -8.94 -14.81
C THR A 352 5.95 -9.40 -14.68
N TYR A 353 6.86 -8.64 -15.28
CA TYR A 353 8.28 -8.72 -14.98
C TYR A 353 8.57 -8.13 -13.59
N PRO A 354 9.79 -8.31 -13.05
CA PRO A 354 10.09 -7.90 -11.68
C PRO A 354 10.14 -6.38 -11.49
N ASP A 355 10.28 -5.61 -12.58
CA ASP A 355 10.14 -4.15 -12.63
C ASP A 355 8.68 -3.67 -12.64
N GLY A 356 7.72 -4.60 -12.69
CA GLY A 356 6.29 -4.32 -12.77
C GLY A 356 5.78 -4.10 -14.20
N SER A 357 6.64 -4.18 -15.22
CA SER A 357 6.21 -4.08 -16.62
C SER A 357 5.41 -5.33 -17.04
N PRO A 358 4.46 -5.20 -17.99
CA PRO A 358 3.63 -6.32 -18.43
C PRO A 358 4.47 -7.39 -19.16
N ALA A 359 4.30 -8.65 -18.80
CA ALA A 359 4.99 -9.77 -19.44
C ALA A 359 4.09 -10.51 -20.42
N ASP A 360 4.41 -10.40 -21.71
CA ASP A 360 3.63 -10.94 -22.83
C ASP A 360 4.17 -12.27 -23.34
N GLY A 361 3.28 -13.09 -23.93
CA GLY A 361 3.65 -14.38 -24.51
C GLY A 361 3.99 -15.45 -23.47
N VAL A 362 3.74 -15.20 -22.19
CA VAL A 362 4.01 -16.15 -21.10
C VAL A 362 2.88 -17.18 -21.07
N LYS A 363 3.24 -18.46 -21.20
CA LYS A 363 2.33 -19.58 -20.96
C LYS A 363 2.12 -19.76 -19.45
N VAL A 364 0.87 -19.65 -19.02
CA VAL A 364 0.44 -19.79 -17.63
C VAL A 364 -0.64 -20.85 -17.57
N ARG A 365 -0.55 -21.75 -16.58
CA ARG A 365 -1.55 -22.78 -16.32
C ARG A 365 -2.39 -22.39 -15.12
N VAL A 366 -3.71 -22.42 -15.31
CA VAL A 366 -4.71 -22.17 -14.27
C VAL A 366 -5.35 -23.49 -13.90
N LYS A 367 -5.33 -23.84 -12.63
CA LYS A 367 -5.88 -25.05 -12.06
C LYS A 367 -6.90 -24.71 -10.99
N ALA A 368 -8.07 -25.34 -11.04
CA ALA A 368 -9.11 -25.21 -10.02
C ALA A 368 -9.39 -26.56 -9.38
N GLU A 369 -9.24 -26.63 -8.06
CA GLU A 369 -9.40 -27.85 -7.27
C GLU A 369 -10.44 -27.67 -6.16
N LEU A 370 -11.32 -28.65 -5.97
CA LEU A 370 -12.23 -28.68 -4.82
C LEU A 370 -11.58 -29.35 -3.62
N THR A 371 -10.89 -30.45 -3.88
CA THR A 371 -10.05 -31.18 -2.95
C THR A 371 -8.72 -31.48 -3.66
N PRO A 372 -7.63 -31.80 -2.94
CA PRO A 372 -6.33 -32.10 -3.54
C PRO A 372 -6.33 -33.29 -4.53
N LYS A 373 -7.44 -34.01 -4.64
CA LYS A 373 -7.63 -35.13 -5.57
C LYS A 373 -8.64 -34.84 -6.68
N ASP A 374 -9.44 -33.79 -6.52
CA ASP A 374 -10.53 -33.44 -7.42
C ASP A 374 -10.19 -32.14 -8.17
N ASN A 375 -9.46 -32.31 -9.28
CA ASN A 375 -9.21 -31.24 -10.24
C ASN A 375 -10.48 -31.03 -11.07
N VAL A 376 -11.10 -29.86 -10.95
CA VAL A 376 -12.34 -29.51 -11.67
C VAL A 376 -12.05 -28.82 -12.99
N TYR A 377 -10.93 -28.11 -13.08
CA TYR A 377 -10.57 -27.34 -14.26
C TYR A 377 -9.06 -27.17 -14.36
N THR A 378 -8.53 -27.34 -15.57
CA THR A 378 -7.15 -26.99 -15.92
C THR A 378 -7.18 -26.33 -17.29
N SER A 379 -6.58 -25.15 -17.42
CA SER A 379 -6.44 -24.47 -18.71
C SER A 379 -5.06 -23.84 -18.82
N GLU A 380 -4.51 -23.87 -20.03
CA GLU A 380 -3.31 -23.13 -20.39
C GLU A 380 -3.70 -21.86 -21.12
N LEU A 381 -3.07 -20.76 -20.74
CA LEU A 381 -3.35 -19.42 -21.23
C LEU A 381 -2.04 -18.75 -21.60
N ILE A 382 -2.11 -17.83 -22.55
CA ILE A 382 -0.97 -17.01 -22.96
C ILE A 382 -1.28 -15.58 -22.57
N SER A 383 -0.37 -14.93 -21.85
CA SER A 383 -0.52 -13.54 -21.47
C SER A 383 -0.48 -12.61 -22.70
N LYS A 384 -1.39 -11.63 -22.71
CA LYS A 384 -1.47 -10.52 -23.67
C LYS A 384 -1.61 -9.23 -22.88
N ASP A 385 -0.80 -8.22 -23.18
CA ASP A 385 -0.70 -6.98 -22.42
C ASP A 385 -0.47 -7.20 -20.91
N GLY A 386 0.33 -8.21 -20.55
CA GLY A 386 0.61 -8.63 -19.18
C GLY A 386 -0.60 -9.23 -18.47
N GLN A 387 -1.62 -9.66 -19.20
CA GLN A 387 -2.88 -10.15 -18.63
C GLN A 387 -3.33 -11.47 -19.26
N ALA A 388 -3.92 -12.34 -18.45
CA ALA A 388 -4.56 -13.57 -18.90
C ALA A 388 -5.95 -13.70 -18.27
N ILE A 389 -6.98 -13.87 -19.10
CA ILE A 389 -8.37 -14.04 -18.65
C ILE A 389 -8.72 -15.52 -18.76
N PHE A 390 -9.36 -16.05 -17.72
CA PHE A 390 -9.82 -17.43 -17.67
C PHE A 390 -11.29 -17.49 -17.28
N GLU A 391 -11.96 -18.54 -17.76
CA GLU A 391 -13.37 -18.80 -17.47
C GLU A 391 -13.53 -20.27 -17.08
N ILE A 392 -13.96 -20.48 -15.84
CA ILE A 392 -14.32 -21.81 -15.32
C ILE A 392 -15.81 -21.99 -15.65
N PRO A 393 -16.18 -22.94 -16.52
CA PRO A 393 -17.53 -23.00 -17.10
C PRO A 393 -18.62 -23.33 -16.07
N SER A 394 -18.33 -24.22 -15.11
CA SER A 394 -19.25 -24.51 -14.01
C SER A 394 -18.49 -25.02 -12.81
N ILE A 395 -18.79 -24.45 -11.65
CA ILE A 395 -18.32 -24.94 -10.36
C ILE A 395 -19.47 -25.74 -9.72
N PRO A 396 -19.25 -26.99 -9.26
CA PRO A 396 -20.29 -27.83 -8.70
C PRO A 396 -21.12 -27.13 -7.61
N THR A 397 -22.43 -27.35 -7.61
CA THR A 397 -23.36 -26.68 -6.69
C THR A 397 -23.12 -27.01 -5.21
N ALA A 398 -22.53 -28.18 -4.93
CA ALA A 398 -22.13 -28.61 -3.59
C ALA A 398 -20.80 -27.98 -3.11
N ALA A 399 -20.05 -27.31 -4.00
CA ALA A 399 -18.76 -26.73 -3.67
C ALA A 399 -18.94 -25.54 -2.73
N GLN A 400 -18.33 -25.58 -1.55
CA GLN A 400 -18.30 -24.43 -0.63
C GLN A 400 -17.05 -23.55 -0.83
N TYR A 401 -15.96 -24.16 -1.30
CA TYR A 401 -14.71 -23.50 -1.59
C TYR A 401 -14.04 -24.13 -2.82
N VAL A 402 -13.23 -23.34 -3.53
CA VAL A 402 -12.39 -23.80 -4.65
C VAL A 402 -11.00 -23.23 -4.45
N TRP A 403 -9.98 -24.07 -4.59
CA TRP A 403 -8.58 -23.69 -4.64
C TRP A 403 -8.22 -23.36 -6.08
N LEU A 404 -7.91 -22.10 -6.33
CA LEU A 404 -7.47 -21.63 -7.63
C LEU A 404 -5.97 -21.45 -7.58
N GLU A 405 -5.24 -22.24 -8.36
CA GLU A 405 -3.79 -22.18 -8.49
C GLU A 405 -3.41 -21.71 -9.87
N VAL A 406 -2.48 -20.77 -9.93
CA VAL A 406 -1.91 -20.30 -11.18
C VAL A 406 -0.40 -20.46 -11.10
N PHE A 407 0.17 -21.11 -12.10
CA PHE A 407 1.61 -21.34 -12.16
C PHE A 407 2.13 -21.38 -13.60
N LYS A 408 3.42 -21.15 -13.74
CA LYS A 408 4.17 -21.37 -14.97
C LYS A 408 5.02 -22.63 -14.78
N GLU A 409 4.87 -23.62 -15.66
CA GLU A 409 5.87 -24.68 -15.77
C GLU A 409 7.13 -24.10 -16.41
N LEU A 410 8.23 -24.10 -15.65
CA LEU A 410 9.54 -23.87 -16.21
C LEU A 410 9.95 -25.17 -16.92
N ALA A 411 10.41 -25.08 -18.17
CA ALA A 411 10.96 -26.22 -18.88
C ALA A 411 12.07 -26.86 -18.02
N ASP A 412 12.10 -28.18 -18.00
CA ASP A 412 12.94 -29.00 -17.11
C ASP A 412 14.35 -28.43 -16.98
N PHE A 413 14.73 -28.06 -15.75
CA PHE A 413 16.12 -27.80 -15.43
C PHE A 413 16.81 -29.18 -15.41
N ASP A 414 17.54 -29.50 -16.49
CA ASP A 414 18.25 -30.77 -16.60
C ASP A 414 19.36 -30.82 -15.53
N VAL A 415 19.11 -31.55 -14.45
CA VAL A 415 20.01 -31.66 -13.29
C VAL A 415 21.35 -32.32 -13.68
N SER A 416 21.44 -32.89 -14.89
CA SER A 416 22.66 -33.46 -15.47
C SER A 416 23.80 -32.44 -15.59
N ASP A 417 23.49 -31.17 -15.86
CA ASP A 417 24.49 -30.12 -16.11
C ASP A 417 25.16 -29.61 -14.82
N ALA A 418 24.51 -29.79 -13.66
CA ALA A 418 25.05 -29.33 -12.38
C ALA A 418 26.16 -30.25 -11.81
N PHE A 419 26.25 -31.49 -12.30
CA PHE A 419 27.19 -32.49 -11.76
C PHE A 419 28.27 -32.96 -12.76
N GLY A 420 28.26 -32.48 -14.01
CA GLY A 420 29.36 -32.69 -14.96
C GLY A 420 29.72 -34.17 -15.19
N ILE A 421 28.75 -35.09 -15.17
CA ILE A 421 29.00 -36.52 -15.37
C ILE A 421 28.93 -36.82 -16.88
N PRO A 422 30.02 -37.33 -17.50
CA PRO A 422 29.99 -37.77 -18.89
C PRO A 422 29.09 -38.99 -19.06
N LYS A 423 28.44 -39.09 -20.23
CA LYS A 423 27.41 -40.09 -20.52
C LYS A 423 27.91 -41.51 -20.81
N ASP A 424 29.21 -41.77 -20.65
CA ASP A 424 29.80 -43.09 -20.85
C ASP A 424 30.68 -43.45 -19.66
N ASP A 425 30.15 -44.29 -18.78
CA ASP A 425 30.85 -45.45 -18.21
C ASP A 425 29.89 -46.17 -17.26
N GLY A 426 29.22 -47.19 -17.81
CA GLY A 426 28.44 -48.11 -17.00
C GLY A 426 29.37 -49.11 -16.33
N HIS A 427 29.26 -49.27 -15.01
CA HIS A 427 29.58 -50.52 -14.35
C HIS A 427 28.64 -50.77 -13.16
N PHE A 428 28.34 -52.05 -12.99
CA PHE A 428 27.10 -52.59 -12.47
C PHE A 428 27.46 -53.54 -11.33
N TRP A 429 27.36 -53.12 -10.06
CA TRP A 429 27.51 -54.04 -8.92
C TRP A 429 26.55 -53.69 -7.75
N TRP A 430 25.43 -54.43 -7.75
CA TRP A 430 24.68 -55.04 -6.63
C TRP A 430 23.79 -54.23 -5.64
N PRO A 431 22.78 -54.91 -5.03
CA PRO A 431 21.42 -54.42 -4.88
C PRO A 431 20.93 -54.43 -3.41
N GLY A 432 19.68 -53.99 -3.23
CA GLY A 432 18.82 -54.52 -2.17
C GLY A 432 18.49 -53.53 -1.06
N LEU A 433 17.30 -52.93 -1.16
CA LEU A 433 16.37 -52.82 -0.03
C LEU A 433 14.98 -52.44 -0.54
N SER A 434 14.19 -53.47 -0.85
CA SER A 434 12.75 -53.40 -0.72
C SER A 434 12.40 -53.13 0.75
N SER A 435 11.82 -51.96 1.05
CA SER A 435 11.19 -51.72 2.36
C SER A 435 10.18 -50.58 2.28
N LYS A 436 8.91 -50.99 2.29
CA LYS A 436 7.69 -50.22 2.63
C LYS A 436 7.94 -48.84 3.26
N ARG A 437 7.64 -47.75 2.56
CA ARG A 437 7.38 -46.46 3.22
C ARG A 437 5.89 -46.28 3.51
N ARG A 438 5.57 -46.49 4.79
CA ARG A 438 4.31 -46.18 5.45
C ARG A 438 3.81 -44.78 5.08
N ARG A 439 2.51 -44.68 4.78
CA ARG A 439 1.71 -43.49 5.06
C ARG A 439 1.93 -43.08 6.51
N ARG A 440 2.39 -41.85 6.74
CA ARG A 440 2.03 -41.09 7.94
C ARG A 440 1.44 -39.76 7.48
N SER A 441 0.14 -39.66 7.69
CA SER A 441 -0.60 -38.42 7.86
C SER A 441 0.01 -37.61 9.00
N SER A 442 0.31 -36.34 8.76
CA SER A 442 0.36 -35.34 9.82
C SER A 442 -0.75 -34.33 9.56
N VAL A 443 -1.87 -34.56 10.21
CA VAL A 443 -2.81 -33.51 10.59
C VAL A 443 -2.13 -32.73 11.70
N PHE A 444 -1.94 -31.42 11.52
CA PHE A 444 -1.88 -30.51 12.66
C PHE A 444 -2.66 -29.23 12.33
N PRO A 445 -3.63 -28.86 13.17
CA PRO A 445 -4.44 -27.66 13.05
C PRO A 445 -3.75 -26.51 13.79
N TRP A 446 -3.83 -25.29 13.26
CA TRP A 446 -3.77 -24.10 14.11
C TRP A 446 -4.85 -23.10 13.71
N HIS A 447 -5.63 -22.79 14.73
CA HIS A 447 -6.62 -21.72 14.84
C HIS A 447 -5.94 -20.35 14.78
N TRP A 448 -6.61 -19.36 14.19
CA TRP A 448 -6.97 -18.16 14.95
C TRP A 448 -8.16 -17.43 14.33
N ASP A 449 -9.13 -17.21 15.19
CA ASP A 449 -10.23 -16.24 15.23
C ASP A 449 -10.42 -16.12 16.77
N ILE A 450 -10.50 -14.99 17.49
CA ILE A 450 -10.87 -13.61 17.26
C ILE A 450 -10.41 -12.78 18.50
N THR A 451 -10.42 -11.45 18.37
CA THR A 451 -10.58 -10.40 19.42
C THR A 451 -9.41 -9.91 20.27
N LYS A 452 -9.25 -8.58 20.19
CA LYS A 452 -8.76 -7.66 21.22
C LYS A 452 -9.45 -7.90 22.56
N ASP A 453 -8.66 -7.89 23.63
CA ASP A 453 -9.02 -7.18 24.86
C ASP A 453 -7.74 -6.67 25.53
N ALA A 454 -7.63 -5.35 25.64
CA ALA A 454 -6.61 -4.68 26.44
C ALA A 454 -7.34 -3.91 27.53
N ARG A 455 -7.36 -4.47 28.74
CA ARG A 455 -7.64 -3.75 29.98
C ARG A 455 -6.65 -4.16 31.06
N ASN A 456 -5.84 -3.17 31.44
CA ASN A 456 -5.28 -2.89 32.75
C ASN A 456 -5.25 -4.02 33.79
N ARG A 457 -4.04 -4.34 34.25
CA ARG A 457 -3.74 -4.34 35.69
C ARG A 457 -2.36 -3.73 35.94
N ALA A 458 -2.39 -2.69 36.77
CA ALA A 458 -1.25 -2.08 37.44
C ALA A 458 -0.75 -2.99 38.57
N GLY A 459 0.51 -2.79 38.96
CA GLY A 459 1.07 -3.34 40.18
C GLY A 459 2.59 -3.34 40.19
N CYS A 460 3.21 -2.16 40.32
CA CYS A 460 4.37 -1.96 41.18
C CYS A 460 4.47 -0.48 41.53
N ASP A 461 4.56 -0.25 42.84
CA ASP A 461 4.65 1.00 43.59
C ASP A 461 5.77 1.93 43.09
N ASP A 462 5.47 3.23 43.06
CA ASP A 462 6.41 4.27 43.49
C ASP A 462 5.60 5.47 44.02
N ARG A 463 5.59 5.61 45.34
CA ARG A 463 5.00 6.74 46.06
C ARG A 463 6.02 7.86 46.22
N TYR A 464 5.66 9.05 45.76
CA TYR A 464 6.30 10.31 46.14
C TYR A 464 6.13 10.56 47.64
N GLY A 465 7.24 10.91 48.30
CA GLY A 465 7.27 11.52 49.63
C GLY A 465 8.43 12.51 49.71
N GLU A 466 8.12 13.80 49.74
CA GLU A 466 9.06 14.88 50.04
C GLU A 466 9.67 14.69 51.43
N PHE A 467 11.01 14.75 51.54
CA PHE A 467 11.70 15.05 52.78
C PHE A 467 12.91 15.95 52.51
N LYS A 468 12.90 17.11 53.17
CA LYS A 468 13.94 18.16 53.19
C LYS A 468 15.30 17.64 53.69
N PRO A 469 16.42 18.23 53.25
CA PRO A 469 17.64 18.29 54.05
C PRO A 469 17.79 19.66 54.76
N PRO A 470 18.54 19.71 55.87
CA PRO A 470 18.51 20.82 56.81
C PRO A 470 19.41 21.99 56.39
N ALA A 471 19.08 23.16 56.96
CA ALA A 471 19.90 24.35 56.92
C ALA A 471 21.15 24.18 57.82
N GLU A 472 22.33 24.45 57.28
CA GLU A 472 23.42 25.00 58.08
C GLU A 472 24.30 25.95 57.26
N ARG A 473 24.71 27.04 57.94
CA ARG A 473 25.35 28.25 57.44
C ARG A 473 26.84 28.06 57.13
N ARG A 474 27.36 28.81 56.15
CA ARG A 474 28.54 29.72 56.20
C ARG A 474 28.93 30.10 54.76
N HIS A 475 28.70 31.34 54.32
CA HIS A 475 29.62 32.50 54.37
C HIS A 475 30.80 32.42 53.38
N VAL A 476 30.93 33.49 52.57
CA VAL A 476 32.15 34.28 52.23
C VAL A 476 32.38 34.49 50.72
N HIS A 477 32.11 35.75 50.31
CA HIS A 477 32.78 36.64 49.32
C HIS A 477 32.98 36.20 47.86
N ARG A 478 32.84 37.08 46.85
CA ARG A 478 32.31 38.46 46.73
C ARG A 478 32.00 38.66 45.25
#